data_AF-A0A061SF94-F1
#
_entry.id   AF-A0A061SF94-F1
#
_cell.length_a   1.000
_cell.length_b   1.000
_cell.length_c   1.000
_cell.angle_alpha   90.00
_cell.angle_beta   90.00
_cell.angle_gamma   90.00
#
_symmetry.space_group_name_H-M   'P 1'
#
loop_
_entity.id
_entity.type
_entity.pdbx_description
1 polymer ?
#
loop_
_entity_poly.entity_id
_entity_poly.type
_entity_poly.pdbx_seq_one_letter_code
_entity_poly.pdbx_strand_id
1 'polypeptide(L)'
;MANGFKETSPGASLVAIHDSARPLVTAEECATCFRDAMIVGAAVLGVPVKPTIKEVAEDGFVVKTLERSTLWEVQTPQVIEPALLREGLDMVARDGLAVTDDVSIIEAMGKPVKITKGLYTNIKVTTPDDMSIAERFLGELTASDQATIAA
;
A
#
# COMPACT_ATOMS: atom_id res chain seq x y z
N MET A 1 0.22 13.68 -2.71
CA MET A 1 -0.25 12.87 -3.85
C MET A 1 -0.71 13.69 -5.06
N ALA A 2 -1.81 14.46 -4.98
CA ALA A 2 -2.42 15.13 -6.15
C ALA A 2 -1.47 15.97 -7.03
N ASN A 3 -0.50 16.67 -6.44
CA ASN A 3 0.51 17.41 -7.22
C ASN A 3 1.45 16.48 -7.99
N GLY A 4 1.92 15.40 -7.38
CA GLY A 4 2.76 14.41 -8.05
C GLY A 4 2.03 13.70 -9.19
N PHE A 5 0.73 13.44 -9.03
CA PHE A 5 -0.07 12.84 -10.10
C PHE A 5 -0.14 13.71 -11.37
N LYS A 6 -0.13 15.05 -11.23
CA LYS A 6 -0.13 15.97 -12.39
C LYS A 6 1.15 15.87 -13.23
N GLU A 7 2.25 15.43 -12.62
CA GLU A 7 3.55 15.29 -13.27
C GLU A 7 3.74 13.90 -13.92
N THR A 8 2.74 13.02 -13.84
CA THR A 8 2.80 11.70 -14.47
C THR A 8 2.65 11.79 -15.98
N SER A 9 3.23 10.81 -16.71
CA SER A 9 3.15 10.77 -18.16
C SER A 9 1.68 10.73 -18.64
N PRO A 10 1.26 11.59 -19.60
CA PRO A 10 -0.12 11.63 -20.09
C PRO A 10 -0.63 10.30 -20.69
N GLY A 11 0.27 9.42 -21.11
CA GLY A 11 -0.05 8.10 -21.68
C GLY A 11 0.13 6.92 -20.72
N ALA A 12 0.33 7.18 -19.42
CA ALA A 12 0.46 6.10 -18.44
C ALA A 12 -0.87 5.34 -18.31
N SER A 13 -0.83 4.00 -18.41
CA SER A 13 -2.02 3.17 -18.18
C SER A 13 -2.32 2.99 -16.69
N LEU A 14 -1.28 3.04 -15.85
CA LEU A 14 -1.35 2.89 -14.41
C LEU A 14 -0.36 3.87 -13.76
N VAL A 15 -0.69 4.33 -12.56
CA VAL A 15 0.21 5.08 -11.68
C VAL A 15 0.38 4.32 -10.38
N ALA A 16 1.61 4.24 -9.89
CA ALA A 16 1.92 3.67 -8.58
C ALA A 16 2.31 4.81 -7.63
N ILE A 17 1.62 4.90 -6.51
CA ILE A 17 1.98 5.78 -5.40
C ILE A 17 2.69 4.93 -4.36
N HIS A 18 3.93 5.31 -4.02
CA HIS A 18 4.78 4.56 -3.09
C HIS A 18 5.38 5.47 -2.04
N ASP A 19 5.31 5.05 -0.77
CA ASP A 19 5.99 5.71 0.33
C ASP A 19 7.50 5.53 0.18
N SER A 20 8.24 6.63 0.05
CA SER A 20 9.72 6.57 0.07
C SER A 20 10.28 6.01 1.38
N ALA A 21 9.50 6.04 2.46
CA ALA A 21 9.80 5.41 3.74
C ALA A 21 9.70 3.87 3.72
N ARG A 22 9.31 3.25 2.60
CA ARG A 22 9.29 1.79 2.40
C ARG A 22 10.36 1.35 1.40
N PRO A 23 11.65 1.27 1.81
CA PRO A 23 12.75 1.04 0.89
C PRO A 23 12.90 -0.43 0.46
N LEU A 24 12.15 -1.35 1.06
CA LEU A 24 12.33 -2.80 0.91
C LEU A 24 11.29 -3.49 0.02
N VAL A 25 10.51 -2.71 -0.74
CA VAL A 25 9.59 -3.27 -1.73
C VAL A 25 10.39 -3.98 -2.83
N THR A 26 9.94 -5.18 -3.21
CA THR A 26 10.59 -5.97 -4.27
C THR A 26 9.97 -5.73 -5.65
N ALA A 27 10.72 -6.03 -6.70
CA ALA A 27 10.22 -5.96 -8.07
C ALA A 27 9.03 -6.91 -8.31
N GLU A 28 9.03 -8.08 -7.65
CA GLU A 28 7.95 -9.07 -7.76
C GLU A 28 6.65 -8.58 -7.09
N GLU A 29 6.74 -7.98 -5.90
CA GLU A 29 5.59 -7.36 -5.23
C GLU A 29 4.99 -6.27 -6.11
N CYS A 30 5.82 -5.36 -6.63
CA CYS A 30 5.41 -4.33 -7.57
C CYS A 30 4.70 -4.94 -8.79
N ALA A 31 5.35 -5.87 -9.49
CA ALA A 31 4.81 -6.49 -10.71
C ALA A 31 3.46 -7.18 -10.46
N THR A 32 3.29 -7.82 -9.30
CA THR A 32 2.02 -8.46 -8.92
C THR A 32 0.94 -7.43 -8.66
N CYS A 33 1.26 -6.35 -7.95
CA CYS A 33 0.31 -5.26 -7.69
C CYS A 33 -0.14 -4.57 -8.98
N PHE A 34 0.79 -4.37 -9.93
CA PHE A 34 0.46 -3.85 -11.26
C PHE A 34 -0.47 -4.80 -12.03
N ARG A 35 -0.24 -6.12 -12.00
CA ARG A 35 -1.14 -7.09 -12.67
C ARG A 35 -2.55 -7.05 -12.10
N ASP A 36 -2.69 -7.01 -10.78
CA ASP A 36 -3.99 -6.91 -10.12
C ASP A 36 -4.70 -5.60 -10.49
N ALA A 37 -3.97 -4.47 -10.50
CA ALA A 37 -4.51 -3.18 -10.91
C ALA A 37 -4.91 -3.12 -12.38
N MET A 38 -4.19 -3.79 -13.30
CA MET A 38 -4.60 -3.87 -14.71
C MET A 38 -5.94 -4.58 -14.91
N ILE A 39 -6.35 -5.45 -13.99
CA ILE A 39 -7.60 -6.21 -14.09
C ILE A 39 -8.75 -5.46 -13.40
N VAL A 40 -8.48 -4.86 -12.24
CA VAL A 40 -9.51 -4.29 -11.35
C VAL A 40 -9.62 -2.77 -11.48
N GLY A 41 -8.58 -2.10 -11.98
CA GLY A 41 -8.43 -0.65 -12.06
C GLY A 41 -7.73 -0.02 -10.85
N ALA A 42 -7.76 -0.69 -9.70
CA ALA A 42 -7.01 -0.30 -8.51
C ALA A 42 -6.58 -1.52 -7.70
N ALA A 43 -5.33 -1.53 -7.24
CA ALA A 43 -4.80 -2.53 -6.33
C ALA A 43 -3.83 -1.92 -5.33
N VAL A 44 -3.66 -2.57 -4.20
CA VAL A 44 -2.76 -2.11 -3.14
C VAL A 44 -2.05 -3.29 -2.48
N LEU A 45 -0.76 -3.13 -2.19
CA LEU A 45 -0.05 -4.11 -1.38
C LEU A 45 -0.59 -4.14 0.04
N GLY A 46 -0.66 -5.32 0.61
CA GLY A 46 -0.87 -5.48 2.04
C GLY A 46 -0.51 -6.86 2.54
N VAL A 47 -0.49 -7.01 3.86
CA VAL A 47 -0.24 -8.28 4.54
C VAL A 47 -1.34 -8.57 5.56
N PRO A 48 -1.68 -9.85 5.82
CA PRO A 48 -2.63 -10.17 6.88
C PRO A 48 -2.15 -9.65 8.24
N VAL A 49 -3.06 -9.15 9.06
CA VAL A 49 -2.71 -8.70 10.41
C VAL A 49 -2.33 -9.91 11.27
N LYS A 50 -1.17 -9.85 11.95
CA LYS A 50 -0.73 -10.87 12.93
C LYS A 50 -1.26 -10.61 14.35
N PRO A 51 -1.19 -9.37 14.89
CA PRO A 51 -1.69 -9.07 16.23
C PRO A 51 -3.19 -9.34 16.38
N THR A 52 -3.63 -9.57 17.61
CA THR A 52 -5.06 -9.53 17.94
C THR A 52 -5.49 -8.06 18.04
N ILE A 53 -6.50 -7.66 17.27
CA ILE A 53 -6.99 -6.27 17.27
C ILE A 53 -8.26 -6.15 18.09
N LYS A 54 -8.31 -5.14 18.96
CA LYS A 54 -9.47 -4.77 19.76
C LYS A 54 -10.04 -3.45 19.26
N GLU A 55 -11.35 -3.38 19.15
CA GLU A 55 -12.07 -2.11 19.10
C GLU A 55 -12.28 -1.63 20.54
N VAL A 56 -11.95 -0.36 20.80
CA VAL A 56 -12.03 0.25 22.14
C VAL A 56 -12.91 1.49 22.07
N ALA A 57 -13.71 1.71 23.10
CA ALA A 57 -14.49 2.94 23.27
C ALA A 57 -13.59 4.09 23.72
N GLU A 58 -14.11 5.33 23.66
CA GLU A 58 -13.36 6.53 24.05
C GLU A 58 -12.89 6.51 25.51
N ASP A 59 -13.60 5.79 26.39
CA ASP A 59 -13.27 5.61 27.80
C ASP A 59 -12.26 4.46 28.06
N GLY A 60 -11.76 3.83 27.00
CA GLY A 60 -10.70 2.81 27.03
C GLY A 60 -11.19 1.38 27.26
N PHE A 61 -12.50 1.14 27.37
CA PHE A 61 -13.02 -0.22 27.51
C PHE A 61 -13.09 -0.96 26.18
N VAL A 62 -12.80 -2.26 26.21
CA VAL A 62 -12.89 -3.12 25.02
C VAL A 62 -14.35 -3.28 24.61
N VAL A 63 -14.66 -2.90 23.37
CA VAL A 63 -15.98 -3.10 22.74
C VAL A 63 -16.06 -4.51 22.17
N LYS A 64 -15.09 -4.89 21.33
CA LYS A 64 -15.01 -6.24 20.75
C LYS A 64 -13.60 -6.59 20.29
N THR A 65 -13.40 -7.87 20.05
CA THR A 65 -12.23 -8.38 19.31
C THR A 65 -12.60 -8.47 17.84
N LEU A 66 -11.80 -7.87 16.96
CA LEU A 66 -12.06 -7.97 15.52
C LEU A 66 -11.61 -9.33 14.98
N GLU A 67 -12.34 -9.84 13.98
CA GLU A 67 -12.02 -11.11 13.34
C GLU A 67 -10.75 -10.96 12.49
N ARG A 68 -9.62 -11.41 13.04
CA ARG A 68 -8.29 -11.18 12.45
C ARG A 68 -8.16 -11.74 11.03
N SER A 69 -8.87 -12.81 10.69
CA SER A 69 -8.80 -13.44 9.36
C SER A 69 -9.27 -12.52 8.22
N THR A 70 -10.02 -11.46 8.53
CA THR A 70 -10.49 -10.47 7.55
C THR A 70 -9.68 -9.18 7.56
N LEU A 71 -8.66 -9.04 8.42
CA LEU A 71 -7.90 -7.80 8.59
C LEU A 71 -6.56 -7.84 7.87
N TRP A 72 -6.25 -6.75 7.19
CA TRP A 72 -5.01 -6.57 6.45
C TRP A 72 -4.37 -5.23 6.84
N GLU A 73 -3.05 -5.24 6.97
CA GLU A 73 -2.22 -4.04 7.06
C GLU A 73 -1.89 -3.61 5.63
N VAL A 74 -2.31 -2.41 5.27
CA VAL A 74 -2.09 -1.83 3.95
C VAL A 74 -0.66 -1.26 3.87
N GLN A 75 -0.01 -1.52 2.75
CA GLN A 75 1.34 -1.07 2.41
C GLN A 75 1.30 -0.25 1.11
N THR A 76 2.48 0.02 0.54
CA THR A 76 2.61 0.62 -0.80
C THR A 76 3.61 -0.21 -1.63
N PRO A 77 3.51 -0.23 -2.97
CA PRO A 77 2.72 0.67 -3.81
C PRO A 77 1.21 0.48 -3.74
N GLN A 78 0.52 1.60 -3.95
CA GLN A 78 -0.89 1.67 -4.29
C GLN A 78 -0.96 1.97 -5.80
N VAL A 79 -1.50 1.05 -6.61
CA VAL A 79 -1.48 1.14 -8.07
C VAL A 79 -2.89 1.38 -8.59
N ILE A 80 -3.09 2.47 -9.33
CA ILE A 80 -4.41 2.98 -9.72
C ILE A 80 -4.39 3.43 -11.18
N GLU A 81 -5.48 3.19 -11.91
CA GLU A 81 -5.71 3.80 -13.22
C GLU A 81 -5.82 5.33 -13.12
N PRO A 82 -5.10 6.10 -13.97
CA PRO A 82 -5.13 7.56 -13.91
C PRO A 82 -6.53 8.16 -14.06
N ALA A 83 -7.40 7.56 -14.86
CA ALA A 83 -8.77 8.04 -15.04
C ALA A 83 -9.57 7.92 -13.73
N LEU A 84 -9.46 6.78 -13.03
CA LEU A 84 -10.10 6.57 -11.73
C LEU A 84 -9.55 7.52 -10.68
N LEU A 85 -8.23 7.69 -10.63
CA LEU A 85 -7.62 8.59 -9.67
C LEU A 85 -8.03 10.06 -9.91
N ARG A 86 -8.12 10.49 -11.17
CA ARG A 86 -8.59 11.83 -11.52
C ARG A 86 -10.03 12.07 -11.04
N GLU A 87 -10.92 11.15 -11.39
CA GLU A 87 -12.34 11.21 -11.02
C GLU A 87 -12.52 11.25 -9.50
N GLY A 88 -11.77 10.43 -8.77
CA GLY A 88 -11.80 10.37 -7.32
C GLY A 88 -11.25 11.62 -6.65
N LEU A 89 -10.13 12.17 -7.13
CA LEU A 89 -9.60 13.44 -6.63
C LEU A 89 -10.58 14.60 -6.84
N ASP A 90 -11.26 14.65 -7.99
CA ASP A 90 -12.28 15.65 -8.25
C ASP A 90 -13.49 15.50 -7.31
N MET A 91 -13.90 14.27 -7.00
CA MET A 91 -14.96 14.00 -6.01
C MET A 91 -14.56 14.46 -4.61
N VAL A 92 -13.37 14.07 -4.14
CA VAL A 92 -12.86 14.47 -2.82
C VAL A 92 -12.78 16.00 -2.70
N ALA A 93 -12.33 16.69 -3.74
CA ALA A 93 -12.25 18.14 -3.75
C ALA A 93 -13.61 18.83 -3.74
N ARG A 94 -14.63 18.26 -4.41
CA ARG A 94 -16.00 18.80 -4.41
C ARG A 94 -16.70 18.57 -3.07
N ASP A 95 -16.56 17.38 -2.50
CA ASP A 95 -17.38 16.92 -1.39
C ASP A 95 -16.71 17.10 -0.02
N GLY A 96 -15.43 17.50 0.01
CA GLY A 96 -14.68 17.76 1.24
C GLY A 96 -14.40 16.49 2.06
N LEU A 97 -14.26 15.34 1.40
CA LEU A 97 -14.09 14.06 2.05
C LEU A 97 -12.70 13.93 2.70
N ALA A 98 -12.66 13.38 3.92
CA ALA A 98 -11.42 12.98 4.56
C ALA A 98 -10.98 11.62 3.99
N VAL A 99 -9.81 11.59 3.35
CA VAL A 99 -9.20 10.38 2.79
C VAL A 99 -7.96 10.00 3.60
N THR A 100 -7.83 8.72 3.93
CA THR A 100 -6.78 8.21 4.83
C THR A 100 -5.56 7.70 4.06
N ASP A 101 -5.77 7.18 2.86
CA ASP A 101 -4.75 6.79 1.90
C ASP A 101 -5.25 6.96 0.46
N ASP A 102 -4.42 6.63 -0.53
CA ASP A 102 -4.73 6.91 -1.93
C ASP A 102 -5.83 6.00 -2.50
N VAL A 103 -5.91 4.74 -2.07
CA VAL A 103 -6.98 3.82 -2.46
C VAL A 103 -8.30 4.09 -1.74
N SER A 104 -8.30 4.71 -0.56
CA SER A 104 -9.54 5.15 0.10
C SER A 104 -10.34 6.14 -0.74
N ILE A 105 -9.69 6.87 -1.65
CA ILE A 105 -10.36 7.69 -2.66
C ILE A 105 -11.23 6.80 -3.56
N ILE A 106 -10.69 5.67 -4.01
CA ILE A 106 -11.38 4.73 -4.91
C ILE A 106 -12.50 4.00 -4.17
N GLU A 107 -12.27 3.64 -2.91
CA GLU A 107 -13.29 3.06 -2.02
C GLU A 107 -14.46 4.02 -1.79
N ALA A 108 -14.18 5.30 -1.57
CA ALA A 108 -15.20 6.33 -1.39
C ALA A 108 -16.08 6.53 -2.65
N MET A 109 -15.56 6.21 -3.83
CA MET A 109 -16.34 6.20 -5.08
C MET A 109 -17.21 4.93 -5.23
N GLY A 110 -17.15 4.00 -4.28
CA GLY A 110 -17.81 2.70 -4.36
C GLY A 110 -17.17 1.75 -5.39
N LYS A 111 -15.94 2.03 -5.83
CA LYS A 111 -15.22 1.20 -6.82
C LYS A 111 -14.35 0.17 -6.10
N PRO A 112 -14.15 -1.03 -6.70
CA PRO A 112 -13.39 -2.08 -6.08
C PRO A 112 -11.89 -1.74 -6.01
N VAL A 113 -11.26 -2.12 -4.92
CA VAL A 113 -9.81 -2.12 -4.74
C VAL A 113 -9.36 -3.54 -4.43
N LYS A 114 -8.35 -4.03 -5.16
CA LYS A 114 -7.80 -5.36 -4.95
C LYS A 114 -6.65 -5.31 -3.92
N ILE A 115 -6.75 -6.11 -2.86
CA ILE A 115 -5.59 -6.40 -2.00
C ILE A 115 -4.65 -7.37 -2.72
N THR A 116 -3.41 -6.94 -2.94
CA THR A 116 -2.32 -7.77 -3.44
C THR A 116 -1.46 -8.17 -2.25
N LYS A 117 -1.22 -9.47 -2.08
CA LYS A 117 -0.41 -9.95 -0.96
C LYS A 117 1.04 -9.54 -1.12
N GLY A 118 1.54 -8.73 -0.18
CA GLY A 118 2.95 -8.32 -0.08
C GLY A 118 3.74 -9.15 0.93
N LEU A 119 4.93 -8.65 1.25
CA LEU A 119 5.85 -9.20 2.23
C LEU A 119 5.88 -8.35 3.51
N TYR A 120 6.07 -9.01 4.64
CA TYR A 120 6.23 -8.33 5.93
C TYR A 120 7.54 -7.53 6.02
N THR A 121 8.50 -7.81 5.13
CA THR A 121 9.77 -7.07 5.05
C THR A 121 9.60 -5.68 4.44
N ASN A 122 8.50 -5.40 3.73
CA ASN A 122 8.17 -4.09 3.17
C ASN A 122 7.67 -3.12 4.26
N ILE A 123 8.43 -2.99 5.35
CA ILE A 123 8.12 -2.15 6.50
C ILE A 123 8.22 -0.67 6.13
N LYS A 124 7.43 0.16 6.82
CA LYS A 124 7.58 1.62 6.79
C LYS A 124 8.56 2.02 7.87
N VAL A 125 9.66 2.65 7.49
CA VAL A 125 10.64 3.20 8.43
C VAL A 125 10.07 4.49 9.02
N THR A 126 9.66 4.44 10.28
CA THR A 126 9.06 5.58 11.00
C THR A 126 9.79 5.94 12.29
N THR A 127 10.58 5.00 12.80
CA THR A 127 11.36 5.14 14.04
C THR A 127 12.82 4.77 13.80
N PRO A 128 13.74 5.17 14.70
CA PRO A 128 15.14 4.73 14.63
C PRO A 128 15.30 3.21 14.68
N ASP A 129 14.45 2.50 15.44
CA ASP A 129 14.50 1.03 15.54
C ASP A 129 14.14 0.37 14.20
N ASP A 130 13.18 0.95 13.45
CA ASP A 130 12.83 0.47 12.10
C ASP A 130 14.02 0.55 11.15
N MET A 131 14.92 1.53 11.33
CA MET A 131 16.10 1.69 10.47
C MET A 131 17.05 0.50 10.59
N SER A 132 17.36 0.07 11.82
CA SER A 132 18.22 -1.10 12.05
C SER A 132 17.61 -2.38 11.49
N ILE A 133 16.28 -2.52 11.58
CA ILE A 133 15.56 -3.65 10.97
C ILE A 133 15.66 -3.59 9.45
N ALA A 134 15.46 -2.39 8.87
CA ALA A 134 15.50 -2.21 7.42
C ALA A 134 16.90 -2.52 6.84
N GLU A 135 17.96 -2.05 7.49
CA GLU A 135 19.34 -2.34 7.11
C GLU A 135 19.64 -3.85 7.12
N ARG A 136 19.13 -4.55 8.14
CA ARG A 136 19.30 -6.00 8.25
C ARG A 136 18.67 -6.73 7.08
N PHE A 137 17.42 -6.40 6.73
CA PHE A 137 16.73 -7.00 5.59
C PHE A 137 17.39 -6.65 4.26
N LEU A 138 17.85 -5.41 4.08
CA LEU A 138 18.56 -5.01 2.87
C LEU A 138 19.86 -5.82 2.67
N GLY A 139 20.59 -6.09 3.77
CA GLY A 139 21.76 -6.97 3.74
C GLY A 139 21.44 -8.41 3.32
N GLU A 140 20.27 -8.94 3.66
CA GLU A 140 19.85 -10.30 3.25
C GLU A 140 19.45 -10.36 1.78
N LEU A 141 18.74 -9.35 1.28
CA LEU A 141 18.34 -9.25 -0.13
C LEU A 141 19.58 -9.21 -1.04
N THR A 142 20.56 -8.37 -0.71
CA THR A 142 21.79 -8.26 -1.49
C THR A 142 22.60 -9.56 -1.51
N ALA A 143 22.66 -10.29 -0.40
CA ALA A 143 23.33 -11.59 -0.34
C ALA A 143 22.60 -12.66 -1.17
N SER A 144 21.26 -12.66 -1.15
CA SER A 144 20.42 -13.57 -1.95
C SER A 144 20.57 -13.32 -3.45
N ASP A 145 20.60 -12.05 -3.87
CA ASP A 145 20.78 -11.68 -5.28
C ASP A 145 22.16 -12.10 -5.79
N GLN A 146 23.22 -11.91 -4.99
CA GLN A 146 24.56 -12.36 -5.34
C GLN A 146 24.67 -13.89 -5.45
N ALA A 147 24.00 -14.64 -4.56
CA ALA A 147 23.96 -16.10 -4.64
C ALA A 147 23.21 -16.59 -5.89
N THR A 148 22.16 -15.87 -6.31
CA THR A 148 21.38 -16.21 -7.52
C THR A 148 22.15 -15.93 -8.80
N ILE A 149 22.97 -14.87 -8.84
CA ILE A 149 23.83 -14.54 -9.99
C ILE A 149 25.03 -15.48 -10.10
N ALA A 150 25.50 -16.06 -9.00
CA ALA A 150 26.66 -16.94 -8.96
C ALA A 150 26.34 -18.43 -9.25
N ALA A 151 25.06 -18.78 -9.46
CA ALA A 151 24.57 -20.14 -9.75
C ALA A 151 24.21 -20.29 -11.23
#